data_AF-A0AB39VFM5-F1
#
_entry.id   AF-A0AB39VFM5-F1
#
_cell.length_a   1.000
_cell.length_b   1.000
_cell.length_c   1.000
_cell.angle_alpha   90.00
_cell.angle_beta   90.00
_cell.angle_gamma   90.00
#
_symmetry.space_group_name_H-M   'P 1'
#
loop_
_entity.id
_entity.type
_entity.pdbx_description
1 polymer ?
#
loop_
_entity_poly.entity_id
_entity_poly.type
_entity_poly.pdbx_seq_one_letter_code
_entity_poly.pdbx_strand_id
1 'polypeptide(L)'
;MDLKIKNLENKNYENLRKFENTKYFGYLFFVKYDGKKFDSFDENPNKRSVKLEFKNLLLKNGIKNFSAIQQAGRTDAFVSAKENVLYLNLKKVLDFSQLKIKKINGLEIKEIKRTVPFLEFPEMIKKRYYIYEYPEKLIKNDDKKIELICEKVSGKKDFSEFTNKKGKQLKEKIREIFVSYKNKKLYFSGNKFLPQQVRIMSNFILNDKKSALSGKYLTLEKVEFADEMKKLIFEKVEKFEDLFCKKNYFEKNEFEELEKIQKIEKNAYFTVFFVKNKDKGQFIGKKGKNIKKIKKVVGNVVVKAL
;
A
#
# COMPACT_ATOMS: atom_id res chain seq x y z
N MET A 1 29.55 6.16 27.78
CA MET A 1 28.96 5.02 27.02
C MET A 1 28.29 5.61 25.80
N ASP A 2 29.08 5.78 24.74
CA ASP A 2 28.71 6.45 23.49
C ASP A 2 27.61 5.69 22.76
N LEU A 3 26.38 6.20 22.85
CA LEU A 3 25.33 5.86 21.90
C LEU A 3 25.74 6.44 20.54
N LYS A 4 26.40 5.58 19.76
CA LYS A 4 26.74 5.80 18.35
C LYS A 4 25.63 6.59 17.65
N ILE A 5 25.98 7.83 17.35
CA ILE A 5 25.36 8.70 16.38
C ILE A 5 25.28 7.90 15.08
N LYS A 6 24.12 7.31 14.79
CA LYS A 6 23.76 7.05 13.40
C LYS A 6 23.36 8.39 12.82
N ASN A 7 24.37 9.13 12.37
CA ASN A 7 24.18 10.02 11.24
C ASN A 7 23.39 9.20 10.21
N LEU A 8 22.23 9.70 9.79
CA LEU A 8 21.55 9.29 8.57
C LEU A 8 22.36 9.76 7.34
N GLU A 9 23.68 9.70 7.44
CA GLU A 9 24.62 9.89 6.35
C GLU A 9 24.42 8.74 5.37
N ASN A 10 23.97 9.12 4.18
CA ASN A 10 24.10 8.35 2.96
C ASN A 10 23.38 6.99 2.92
N LYS A 11 22.05 7.01 3.08
CA LYS A 11 21.23 6.20 2.17
C LYS A 11 20.63 7.13 1.12
N ASN A 12 21.44 7.44 0.11
CA ASN A 12 20.94 8.05 -1.12
C ASN A 12 19.81 7.16 -1.60
N TYR A 13 18.57 7.64 -1.53
CA TYR A 13 17.53 7.11 -2.39
C TYR A 13 18.10 7.25 -3.81
N GLU A 14 18.45 6.14 -4.45
CA GLU A 14 19.27 6.10 -5.69
C GLU A 14 18.69 7.00 -6.78
N ASN A 15 17.40 7.31 -6.69
CA ASN A 15 16.65 8.08 -7.66
C ASN A 15 16.18 9.45 -7.12
N LEU A 16 16.83 10.07 -6.12
CA LEU A 16 16.41 11.37 -5.57
C LEU A 16 16.31 12.45 -6.64
N ARG A 17 17.30 12.51 -7.54
CA ARG A 17 17.29 13.45 -8.67
C ARG A 17 16.16 13.17 -9.67
N LYS A 18 15.83 11.90 -9.91
CA LYS A 18 14.67 11.53 -10.74
C LYS A 18 13.38 11.98 -10.07
N PHE A 19 13.26 11.76 -8.76
CA PHE A 19 12.13 12.23 -7.98
C PHE A 19 12.03 13.76 -8.03
N GLU A 20 13.12 14.50 -7.85
CA GLU A 20 13.13 15.97 -7.93
C GLU A 20 12.59 16.49 -9.27
N ASN A 21 13.00 15.86 -10.38
CA ASN A 21 12.65 16.27 -11.74
C ASN A 21 11.23 15.88 -12.18
N THR A 22 10.64 14.81 -11.64
CA THR A 22 9.29 14.38 -12.03
C THR A 22 8.20 15.25 -11.39
N LYS A 23 7.09 15.47 -12.09
CA LYS A 23 5.89 16.09 -11.49
C LYS A 23 4.98 15.06 -10.80
N TYR A 24 5.27 13.77 -10.94
CA TYR A 24 4.44 12.70 -10.40
C TYR A 24 4.76 12.40 -8.93
N PHE A 25 3.72 12.03 -8.20
CA PHE A 25 3.78 11.32 -6.93
C PHE A 25 3.06 9.99 -7.05
N GLY A 26 3.49 9.02 -6.25
CA GLY A 26 2.76 7.78 -6.03
C GLY A 26 1.72 7.97 -4.93
N TYR A 27 0.57 7.32 -5.06
CA TYR A 27 -0.51 7.39 -4.09
C TYR A 27 -1.00 6.00 -3.74
N LEU A 28 -1.12 5.75 -2.45
CA LEU A 28 -1.68 4.55 -1.85
C LEU A 28 -3.10 4.88 -1.39
N PHE A 29 -4.09 4.23 -1.98
CA PHE A 29 -5.48 4.33 -1.58
C PHE A 29 -5.84 3.09 -0.77
N PHE A 30 -6.09 3.29 0.52
CA PHE A 30 -6.58 2.23 1.40
C PHE A 30 -8.08 2.12 1.17
N VAL A 31 -8.51 0.96 0.69
CA VAL A 31 -9.89 0.73 0.26
C VAL A 31 -10.51 -0.44 1.00
N LYS A 32 -11.79 -0.28 1.31
CA LYS A 32 -12.68 -1.33 1.81
C LYS A 32 -13.72 -1.62 0.75
N TYR A 33 -14.09 -2.89 0.56
CA TYR A 33 -15.21 -3.23 -0.30
C TYR A 33 -15.97 -4.49 0.12
N ASP A 34 -17.28 -4.47 -0.12
CA ASP A 34 -18.17 -5.63 -0.05
C ASP A 34 -18.10 -6.41 -1.36
N GLY A 35 -17.38 -7.53 -1.35
CA GLY A 35 -17.12 -8.35 -2.52
C GLY A 35 -18.38 -8.85 -3.22
N LYS A 36 -19.49 -9.01 -2.49
CA LYS A 36 -20.77 -9.51 -3.03
C LYS A 36 -21.36 -8.62 -4.12
N LYS A 37 -20.90 -7.36 -4.20
CA LYS A 37 -21.33 -6.36 -5.19
C LYS A 37 -20.46 -6.32 -6.44
N PHE A 38 -19.44 -7.17 -6.55
CA PHE A 38 -18.47 -7.15 -7.64
C PHE A 38 -18.31 -8.54 -8.27
N ASP A 39 -18.34 -8.58 -9.60
CA ASP A 39 -18.13 -9.79 -10.39
C ASP A 39 -16.64 -10.14 -10.53
N SER A 40 -15.77 -9.14 -10.39
CA SER A 40 -14.32 -9.29 -10.49
C SER A 40 -13.57 -8.15 -9.82
N PHE A 41 -12.27 -8.33 -9.60
CA PHE A 41 -11.40 -7.25 -9.17
C PHE A 41 -10.98 -6.35 -10.34
N ASP A 42 -10.46 -6.95 -11.41
CA ASP A 42 -10.06 -6.26 -12.63
C ASP A 42 -11.26 -5.98 -13.55
N GLU A 43 -11.11 -4.96 -14.40
CA GLU A 43 -12.11 -4.54 -15.39
C GLU A 43 -12.39 -5.68 -16.38
N ASN A 44 -13.68 -5.97 -16.59
CA ASN A 44 -14.17 -6.93 -17.57
C ASN A 44 -15.36 -6.31 -18.32
N PRO A 45 -15.52 -6.57 -19.63
CA PRO A 45 -16.65 -6.05 -20.39
C PRO A 45 -17.99 -6.40 -19.73
N ASN A 46 -18.89 -5.42 -19.62
CA ASN A 46 -20.25 -5.56 -19.11
C ASN A 46 -20.38 -6.10 -17.67
N LYS A 47 -19.31 -6.02 -16.86
CA LYS A 47 -19.30 -6.50 -15.47
C LYS A 47 -18.87 -5.41 -14.49
N ARG A 48 -19.42 -5.44 -13.28
CA ARG A 48 -18.99 -4.52 -12.23
C ARG A 48 -17.72 -5.06 -11.59
N SER A 49 -16.67 -4.24 -11.59
CA SER A 49 -15.39 -4.59 -10.98
C SER A 49 -14.91 -3.55 -9.98
N VAL A 50 -14.07 -3.99 -9.04
CA VAL A 50 -13.47 -3.10 -8.03
C VAL A 50 -12.67 -1.99 -8.70
N LYS A 51 -11.83 -2.31 -9.70
CA LYS A 51 -11.04 -1.31 -10.43
C LYS A 51 -11.90 -0.32 -11.22
N LEU A 52 -12.97 -0.79 -11.87
CA LEU A 52 -13.87 0.10 -12.61
C LEU A 52 -14.58 1.08 -11.68
N GLU A 53 -15.13 0.60 -10.55
CA GLU A 53 -15.81 1.47 -9.58
C GLU A 53 -14.83 2.42 -8.88
N PHE A 54 -13.60 1.98 -8.62
CA PHE A 54 -12.54 2.86 -8.11
C PHE A 54 -12.20 3.96 -9.12
N LYS A 55 -12.02 3.62 -10.40
CA LYS A 55 -11.79 4.57 -11.50
C LYS A 55 -12.93 5.58 -11.60
N ASN A 56 -14.18 5.11 -11.56
CA ASN A 56 -15.36 5.97 -11.58
C ASN A 56 -15.41 6.91 -10.38
N LEU A 57 -15.04 6.43 -9.18
CA LEU A 57 -14.96 7.24 -7.97
C LEU A 57 -13.90 8.34 -8.13
N LEU A 58 -12.71 8.04 -8.66
CA LEU A 58 -11.68 9.05 -8.93
C LEU A 58 -12.19 10.12 -9.92
N LEU A 59 -12.80 9.71 -11.03
CA LEU A 59 -13.35 10.61 -12.04
C LEU A 59 -14.44 11.52 -11.47
N LYS A 60 -15.34 10.99 -10.63
CA LYS A 60 -16.38 11.76 -9.93
C LYS A 60 -15.81 12.78 -8.94
N ASN A 61 -14.60 12.55 -8.42
CA ASN A 61 -13.86 13.52 -7.61
C ASN A 61 -13.03 14.51 -8.46
N GLY A 62 -13.18 14.49 -9.79
CA GLY A 62 -12.41 15.34 -10.70
C GLY A 62 -10.94 14.93 -10.83
N ILE A 63 -10.57 13.73 -10.37
CA ILE A 63 -9.22 13.19 -10.50
C ILE A 63 -9.11 12.49 -11.84
N LYS A 64 -8.37 13.11 -12.77
CA LYS A 64 -8.13 12.62 -14.14
C LYS A 64 -6.63 12.40 -14.36
N ASN A 65 -6.25 11.76 -15.47
CA ASN A 65 -4.86 11.59 -15.90
C ASN A 65 -3.94 10.87 -14.88
N PHE A 66 -4.47 9.87 -14.18
CA PHE A 66 -3.68 8.94 -13.37
C PHE A 66 -3.09 7.81 -14.21
N SER A 67 -2.00 7.21 -13.73
CA SER A 67 -1.44 5.98 -14.33
C SER A 67 -2.38 4.79 -14.16
N ALA A 68 -2.03 3.66 -14.79
CA ALA A 68 -2.68 2.38 -14.51
C ALA A 68 -2.71 2.06 -12.99
N ILE A 69 -3.80 1.45 -12.55
CA ILE A 69 -4.04 1.07 -11.15
C ILE A 69 -3.35 -0.26 -10.87
N GLN A 70 -2.36 -0.23 -9.99
CA GLN A 70 -1.75 -1.41 -9.38
C GLN A 70 -2.46 -1.72 -8.05
N GLN A 71 -2.22 -2.91 -7.50
CA GLN A 71 -2.96 -3.40 -6.34
C GLN A 71 -2.06 -4.19 -5.39
N ALA A 72 -2.38 -4.13 -4.10
CA ALA A 72 -1.76 -4.98 -3.10
C ALA A 72 -2.33 -6.40 -3.17
N GLY A 73 -3.66 -6.58 -3.18
CA GLY A 73 -4.29 -7.88 -3.37
C GLY A 73 -5.25 -7.88 -4.56
N ARG A 74 -5.07 -8.81 -5.51
CA ARG A 74 -6.12 -9.12 -6.50
C ARG A 74 -7.06 -10.15 -5.88
N THR A 75 -8.34 -9.81 -5.74
CA THR A 75 -9.34 -10.70 -5.16
C THR A 75 -10.18 -11.40 -6.23
N ASP A 76 -10.63 -12.62 -5.95
CA ASP A 76 -11.59 -13.33 -6.80
C ASP A 76 -12.98 -12.65 -6.71
N ALA A 77 -13.91 -13.07 -7.58
CA ALA A 77 -15.32 -12.70 -7.49
C ALA A 77 -15.88 -12.97 -6.09
N PHE A 78 -16.74 -12.06 -5.60
CA PHE A 78 -17.42 -12.14 -4.30
C PHE A 78 -16.53 -12.02 -3.05
N VAL A 79 -15.20 -11.97 -3.19
CA VAL A 79 -14.28 -11.82 -2.07
C VAL A 79 -14.28 -10.37 -1.59
N SER A 80 -14.49 -10.16 -0.29
CA SER A 80 -14.49 -8.83 0.32
C SER A 80 -13.09 -8.38 0.71
N ALA A 81 -12.92 -7.09 1.01
CA ALA A 81 -11.72 -6.58 1.67
C ALA A 81 -12.08 -5.56 2.74
N LYS A 82 -11.47 -5.67 3.92
CA LYS A 82 -11.53 -4.60 4.94
C LYS A 82 -10.50 -3.52 4.66
N GLU A 83 -9.30 -3.93 4.26
CA GLU A 83 -8.20 -3.02 3.93
C GLU A 83 -7.33 -3.61 2.81
N ASN A 84 -7.71 -3.32 1.56
CA ASN A 84 -6.84 -3.51 0.40
C ASN A 84 -6.18 -2.17 0.06
N VAL A 85 -5.09 -2.20 -0.71
CA VAL A 85 -4.41 -0.97 -1.14
C VAL A 85 -4.31 -0.94 -2.66
N LEU A 86 -4.74 0.18 -3.25
CA LEU A 86 -4.58 0.46 -4.67
C LEU A 86 -3.52 1.54 -4.85
N TYR A 87 -2.67 1.38 -5.85
CA TYR A 87 -1.57 2.28 -6.14
C TYR A 87 -1.70 2.88 -7.53
N LEU A 88 -1.45 4.18 -7.64
CA LEU A 88 -1.36 4.89 -8.92
C LEU A 88 -0.48 6.13 -8.80
N ASN A 89 -0.07 6.68 -9.94
CA ASN A 89 0.70 7.92 -10.02
C ASN A 89 -0.21 9.08 -10.45
N LEU A 90 -0.03 10.25 -9.83
CA LEU A 90 -0.70 11.51 -10.18
C LEU A 90 0.29 12.67 -10.20
N LYS A 91 0.07 13.64 -11.10
CA LYS A 91 0.81 14.92 -11.09
C LYS A 91 0.27 15.90 -10.05
N LYS A 92 -1.02 15.80 -9.74
CA LYS A 92 -1.70 16.66 -8.77
C LYS A 92 -1.39 16.20 -7.35
N VAL A 93 -1.14 17.16 -6.46
CA VAL A 93 -1.10 16.94 -5.01
C VAL A 93 -2.53 16.66 -4.53
N LEU A 94 -2.74 15.45 -3.99
CA LEU A 94 -4.03 14.97 -3.51
C LEU A 94 -3.92 14.64 -2.02
N ASP A 95 -4.86 15.14 -1.23
CA ASP A 95 -5.05 14.80 0.18
C ASP A 95 -6.45 14.19 0.37
N PHE A 96 -6.59 13.28 1.35
CA PHE A 96 -7.86 12.56 1.58
C PHE A 96 -9.05 13.48 1.87
N SER A 97 -8.81 14.62 2.52
CA SER A 97 -9.82 15.65 2.81
C SER A 97 -10.40 16.30 1.55
N GLN A 98 -9.69 16.24 0.42
CA GLN A 98 -10.13 16.83 -0.85
C GLN A 98 -11.11 15.93 -1.60
N LEU A 99 -11.31 14.68 -1.17
CA LEU A 99 -12.33 13.79 -1.74
C LEU A 99 -13.73 14.23 -1.31
N LYS A 100 -14.55 14.65 -2.26
CA LYS A 100 -15.97 14.92 -2.09
C LYS A 100 -16.78 13.63 -1.93
N ILE A 101 -16.42 12.59 -2.69
CA ILE A 101 -17.08 11.29 -2.68
C ILE A 101 -16.07 10.23 -2.26
N LYS A 102 -16.30 9.61 -1.10
CA LYS A 102 -15.40 8.59 -0.53
C LYS A 102 -15.90 7.17 -0.75
N LYS A 103 -17.17 6.99 -1.14
CA LYS A 103 -17.83 5.68 -1.28
C LYS A 103 -18.71 5.61 -2.51
N ILE A 104 -18.69 4.48 -3.21
CA ILE A 104 -19.59 4.17 -4.32
C ILE A 104 -19.84 2.66 -4.40
N ASN A 105 -21.09 2.23 -4.64
CA ASN A 105 -21.42 0.85 -5.04
C ASN A 105 -20.75 -0.28 -4.23
N GLY A 106 -20.53 -0.08 -2.92
CA GLY A 106 -19.88 -1.07 -2.05
C GLY A 106 -18.38 -0.93 -1.87
N LEU A 107 -17.72 0.00 -2.57
CA LEU A 107 -16.32 0.38 -2.42
C LEU A 107 -16.21 1.70 -1.63
N GLU A 108 -15.26 1.79 -0.71
CA GLU A 108 -14.98 2.97 0.11
C GLU A 108 -13.47 3.21 0.21
N ILE A 109 -13.02 4.45 -0.01
CA ILE A 109 -11.66 4.89 0.32
C ILE A 109 -11.64 5.31 1.78
N LYS A 110 -10.77 4.68 2.58
CA LYS A 110 -10.57 4.95 4.00
C LYS A 110 -9.45 5.95 4.26
N GLU A 111 -8.40 5.91 3.44
CA GLU A 111 -7.22 6.75 3.60
C GLU A 111 -6.49 6.92 2.25
N ILE A 112 -5.77 8.02 2.11
CA ILE A 112 -4.77 8.21 1.06
C ILE A 112 -3.44 8.52 1.71
N LYS A 113 -2.40 7.77 1.36
CA LYS A 113 -1.00 8.09 1.68
C LYS A 113 -0.22 8.38 0.41
N ARG A 114 0.74 9.29 0.50
CA ARG A 114 1.62 9.63 -0.61
C ARG A 114 2.94 8.88 -0.48
N THR A 115 3.57 8.59 -1.61
CA THR A 115 4.88 7.95 -1.70
C THR A 115 5.59 8.43 -2.98
N VAL A 116 6.80 7.94 -3.20
CA VAL A 116 7.52 8.14 -4.47
C VAL A 116 6.75 7.47 -5.63
N PRO A 117 6.79 8.04 -6.85
CA PRO A 117 6.11 7.48 -8.01
C PRO A 117 6.86 6.29 -8.60
N PHE A 118 6.22 5.64 -9.58
CA PHE A 118 6.79 4.58 -10.42
C PHE A 118 7.27 3.33 -9.67
N LEU A 119 6.58 2.98 -8.58
CA LEU A 119 6.82 1.73 -7.88
C LEU A 119 6.23 0.54 -8.64
N GLU A 120 6.95 -0.58 -8.60
CA GLU A 120 6.40 -1.92 -8.84
C GLU A 120 5.66 -2.37 -7.57
N PHE A 121 4.46 -1.83 -7.39
CA PHE A 121 3.72 -1.92 -6.13
C PHE A 121 3.42 -3.34 -5.64
N PRO A 122 3.16 -4.35 -6.49
CA PRO A 122 3.00 -5.73 -6.03
C PRO A 122 4.20 -6.28 -5.26
N GLU A 123 5.44 -5.86 -5.59
CA GLU A 123 6.68 -6.27 -4.91
C GLU A 123 6.89 -5.51 -3.60
N MET A 124 6.15 -4.42 -3.38
CA MET A 124 6.15 -3.65 -2.13
C MET A 124 5.30 -4.30 -1.02
N ILE A 125 4.67 -5.45 -1.29
CA ILE A 125 3.82 -6.18 -0.35
C ILE A 125 4.56 -7.39 0.20
N LYS A 126 4.73 -7.42 1.51
CA LYS A 126 5.39 -8.51 2.23
C LYS A 126 4.45 -9.66 2.53
N LYS A 127 3.27 -9.37 3.09
CA LYS A 127 2.25 -10.39 3.44
C LYS A 127 0.85 -9.90 3.19
N ARG A 128 -0.07 -10.84 2.94
CA ARG A 128 -1.51 -10.62 2.86
C ARG A 128 -2.19 -11.49 3.91
N TYR A 129 -3.19 -10.92 4.58
CA TYR A 129 -3.92 -11.58 5.65
C TYR A 129 -5.36 -11.78 5.23
N TYR A 130 -5.83 -13.02 5.25
CA TYR A 130 -7.19 -13.37 4.87
C TYR A 130 -7.92 -14.04 6.04
N ILE A 131 -9.22 -13.81 6.12
CA ILE A 131 -10.12 -14.52 7.02
C ILE A 131 -11.17 -15.25 6.18
N TYR A 132 -11.39 -16.52 6.49
CA TYR A 132 -12.44 -17.33 5.88
C TYR A 132 -13.50 -17.70 6.93
N GLU A 133 -14.72 -17.21 6.74
CA GLU A 133 -15.86 -17.36 7.66
C GLU A 133 -16.92 -18.26 7.03
N TYR A 134 -16.79 -19.57 7.22
CA TYR A 134 -17.65 -20.56 6.58
C TYR A 134 -18.82 -20.96 7.51
N PRO A 135 -20.05 -21.19 6.99
CA PRO A 135 -21.17 -21.60 7.84
C PRO A 135 -20.88 -22.92 8.56
N GLU A 136 -20.99 -22.92 9.88
CA GLU A 136 -20.62 -24.06 10.74
C GLU A 136 -21.35 -25.35 10.36
N LYS A 137 -22.65 -25.26 10.03
CA LYS A 137 -23.46 -26.39 9.56
C LYS A 137 -22.95 -27.09 8.29
N LEU A 138 -22.05 -26.46 7.55
CA LEU A 138 -21.46 -27.00 6.33
C LEU A 138 -20.04 -27.55 6.54
N ILE A 139 -19.47 -27.38 7.73
CA ILE A 139 -18.16 -27.91 8.11
C ILE A 139 -18.32 -29.39 8.46
N LYS A 140 -17.43 -30.24 7.94
CA LYS A 140 -17.45 -31.68 8.19
C LYS A 140 -16.42 -32.14 9.21
N ASN A 141 -15.27 -31.47 9.26
CA ASN A 141 -14.19 -31.81 10.18
C ASN A 141 -14.45 -31.17 11.55
N ASP A 142 -14.14 -31.89 12.63
CA ASP A 142 -14.12 -31.31 13.96
C ASP A 142 -12.92 -30.35 14.16
N ASP A 143 -12.97 -29.56 15.22
CA ASP A 143 -11.98 -28.52 15.51
C ASP A 143 -10.56 -29.08 15.65
N LYS A 144 -10.37 -30.23 16.33
CA LYS A 144 -9.05 -30.84 16.53
C LYS A 144 -8.44 -31.27 15.20
N LYS A 145 -9.25 -31.88 14.33
CA LYS A 145 -8.83 -32.27 12.99
C LYS A 145 -8.49 -31.05 12.14
N ILE A 146 -9.30 -29.99 12.20
CA ILE A 146 -9.05 -28.73 11.49
C ILE A 146 -7.69 -28.13 11.90
N GLU A 147 -7.43 -28.02 13.20
CA GLU A 147 -6.18 -27.49 13.75
C GLU A 147 -4.97 -28.30 13.29
N LEU A 148 -5.05 -29.64 13.37
CA LEU A 148 -3.98 -30.53 12.88
C LEU A 148 -3.71 -30.37 11.38
N ILE A 149 -4.76 -30.19 10.56
CA ILE A 149 -4.59 -29.94 9.13
C ILE A 149 -3.95 -28.57 8.92
N CYS A 150 -4.36 -27.53 9.66
CA CYS A 150 -3.79 -26.19 9.58
C CYS A 150 -2.27 -26.21 9.79
N GLU A 151 -1.78 -26.93 10.80
CA GLU A 151 -0.35 -27.10 11.06
C GLU A 151 0.36 -27.78 9.87
N LYS A 152 -0.19 -28.90 9.39
CA LYS A 152 0.38 -29.68 8.28
C LYS A 152 0.47 -28.90 6.98
N VAL A 153 -0.54 -28.10 6.64
CA VAL A 153 -0.56 -27.35 5.37
C VAL A 153 0.21 -26.04 5.44
N SER A 154 0.55 -25.55 6.63
CA SER A 154 1.36 -24.35 6.83
C SER A 154 2.84 -24.57 6.48
N GLY A 155 3.55 -23.47 6.22
CA GLY A 155 4.99 -23.43 5.93
C GLY A 155 5.32 -23.03 4.50
N LYS A 156 6.62 -23.11 4.18
CA LYS A 156 7.16 -22.83 2.85
C LYS A 156 7.22 -24.10 2.02
N LYS A 157 6.32 -24.24 1.04
CA LYS A 157 6.22 -25.45 0.19
C LYS A 157 5.59 -25.14 -1.18
N ASP A 158 5.60 -26.12 -2.07
CA ASP A 158 4.85 -26.06 -3.33
C ASP A 158 3.35 -26.22 -3.04
N PHE A 159 2.54 -25.25 -3.48
CA PHE A 159 1.08 -25.26 -3.29
C PHE A 159 0.30 -25.55 -4.59
N SER A 160 0.93 -26.17 -5.59
CA SER A 160 0.32 -26.51 -6.89
C SER A 160 -0.93 -27.39 -6.79
N GLU A 161 -1.06 -28.16 -5.71
CA GLU A 161 -2.27 -28.96 -5.45
C GLU A 161 -3.47 -28.09 -5.02
N PHE A 162 -3.21 -26.89 -4.49
CA PHE A 162 -4.21 -25.95 -3.99
C PHE A 162 -4.47 -24.82 -4.99
N THR A 163 -4.44 -25.09 -6.29
CA THR A 163 -4.75 -24.08 -7.30
C THR A 163 -5.45 -24.69 -8.52
N ASN A 164 -6.11 -23.83 -9.30
CA ASN A 164 -6.69 -24.20 -10.58
C ASN A 164 -5.62 -24.37 -11.69
N LYS A 165 -6.07 -24.76 -12.90
CA LYS A 165 -5.22 -24.93 -14.09
C LYS A 165 -4.33 -23.71 -14.39
N LYS A 166 -4.87 -22.49 -14.26
CA LYS A 166 -4.11 -21.25 -14.49
C LYS A 166 -2.96 -21.10 -13.51
N GLY A 167 -3.17 -21.40 -12.22
CA GLY A 167 -2.09 -21.33 -11.24
C GLY A 167 -1.03 -22.42 -11.40
N LYS A 168 -1.41 -23.61 -11.90
CA LYS A 168 -0.44 -24.67 -12.22
C LYS A 168 0.53 -24.31 -13.35
N GLN A 169 0.14 -23.37 -14.21
CA GLN A 169 0.96 -22.85 -15.31
C GLN A 169 1.91 -21.72 -14.88
N LEU A 170 1.82 -21.22 -13.65
CA LEU A 170 2.72 -20.18 -13.15
C LEU A 170 4.14 -20.75 -12.96
N LYS A 171 5.16 -19.94 -13.27
CA LYS A 171 6.57 -20.33 -13.09
C LYS A 171 6.89 -20.65 -11.63
N GLU A 172 6.51 -19.75 -10.72
CA GLU A 172 6.76 -19.91 -9.29
C GLU A 172 5.51 -20.43 -8.58
N LYS A 173 5.63 -21.60 -7.94
CA LYS A 173 4.55 -22.28 -7.21
C LYS A 173 4.79 -22.42 -5.71
N ILE A 174 6.05 -22.25 -5.29
CA ILE A 174 6.42 -22.26 -3.87
C ILE A 174 5.90 -20.98 -3.21
N ARG A 175 5.21 -21.12 -2.07
CA ARG A 175 4.73 -20.01 -1.24
C ARG A 175 5.11 -20.26 0.21
N GLU A 176 5.13 -19.20 1.01
CA GLU A 176 5.18 -19.30 2.46
C GLU A 176 3.84 -18.83 3.02
N ILE A 177 3.07 -19.78 3.56
CA ILE A 177 1.70 -19.55 4.03
C ILE A 177 1.53 -20.20 5.39
N PHE A 178 0.92 -19.46 6.31
CA PHE A 178 0.52 -19.95 7.61
C PHE A 178 -0.99 -19.82 7.73
N VAL A 179 -1.64 -20.88 8.18
CA VAL A 179 -3.08 -20.90 8.46
C VAL A 179 -3.31 -21.36 9.89
N SER A 180 -4.26 -20.73 10.57
CA SER A 180 -4.73 -21.12 11.91
C SER A 180 -6.25 -21.10 11.95
N TYR A 181 -6.82 -21.87 12.89
CA TYR A 181 -8.25 -21.90 13.15
C TYR A 181 -8.51 -21.33 14.54
N LYS A 182 -9.41 -20.34 14.62
CA LYS A 182 -9.80 -19.71 15.88
C LYS A 182 -11.20 -19.17 15.76
N ASN A 183 -12.01 -19.27 16.82
CA ASN A 183 -13.36 -18.71 16.87
C ASN A 183 -14.20 -19.09 15.62
N LYS A 184 -14.12 -20.37 15.22
CA LYS A 184 -14.79 -20.93 14.04
C LYS A 184 -14.42 -20.31 12.68
N LYS A 185 -13.24 -19.66 12.58
CA LYS A 185 -12.74 -19.00 11.37
C LYS A 185 -11.33 -19.44 11.04
N LEU A 186 -11.01 -19.49 9.74
CA LEU A 186 -9.64 -19.71 9.29
C LEU A 186 -8.95 -18.37 9.05
N TYR A 187 -7.74 -18.22 9.59
CA TYR A 187 -6.89 -17.05 9.44
C TYR A 187 -5.66 -17.45 8.64
N PHE A 188 -5.51 -16.88 7.44
CA PHE A 188 -4.37 -17.10 6.57
C PHE A 188 -3.46 -15.88 6.60
N SER A 189 -2.15 -16.12 6.64
CA SER A 189 -1.13 -15.14 6.33
C SER A 189 -0.15 -15.73 5.33
N GLY A 190 0.29 -14.95 4.35
CA GLY A 190 1.24 -15.47 3.37
C GLY A 190 1.85 -14.39 2.49
N ASN A 191 3.00 -14.71 1.91
CA ASN A 191 3.76 -13.78 1.06
C ASN A 191 3.06 -13.52 -0.28
N LYS A 192 2.70 -14.59 -0.99
CA LYS A 192 1.96 -14.58 -2.25
C LYS A 192 0.96 -15.74 -2.20
N PHE A 193 -0.13 -15.66 -2.97
CA PHE A 193 -1.12 -16.73 -3.08
C PHE A 193 -1.36 -17.07 -4.55
N LEU A 194 -1.49 -18.35 -4.84
CA LEU A 194 -1.89 -18.86 -6.15
C LEU A 194 -3.40 -18.60 -6.39
N PRO A 195 -3.86 -18.59 -7.65
CA PRO A 195 -5.27 -18.45 -7.98
C PRO A 195 -6.17 -19.43 -7.21
N GLN A 196 -7.22 -18.91 -6.56
CA GLN A 196 -8.17 -19.68 -5.73
C GLN A 196 -7.58 -20.38 -4.50
N GLN A 197 -6.30 -20.18 -4.18
CA GLN A 197 -5.60 -21.01 -3.21
C GLN A 197 -6.23 -21.02 -1.83
N VAL A 198 -6.50 -19.84 -1.28
CA VAL A 198 -7.11 -19.71 0.05
C VAL A 198 -8.45 -20.47 0.11
N ARG A 199 -9.23 -20.45 -0.97
CA ARG A 199 -10.56 -21.07 -1.04
C ARG A 199 -10.47 -22.60 -1.16
N ILE A 200 -9.49 -23.11 -1.91
CA ILE A 200 -9.25 -24.56 -2.04
C ILE A 200 -8.67 -25.11 -0.73
N MET A 201 -7.68 -24.42 -0.13
CA MET A 201 -7.14 -24.78 1.17
C MET A 201 -8.22 -24.77 2.25
N SER A 202 -9.09 -23.76 2.28
CA SER A 202 -10.21 -23.70 3.24
C SER A 202 -11.12 -24.92 3.12
N ASN A 203 -11.44 -25.36 1.89
CA ASN A 203 -12.28 -26.54 1.71
C ASN A 203 -11.59 -27.83 2.12
N PHE A 204 -10.30 -27.93 1.87
CA PHE A 204 -9.51 -29.07 2.29
C PHE A 204 -9.45 -29.15 3.81
N ILE A 205 -9.15 -28.04 4.48
CA ILE A 205 -9.08 -27.95 5.94
C ILE A 205 -10.44 -28.28 6.58
N LEU A 206 -11.53 -27.70 6.08
CA LEU A 206 -12.85 -27.83 6.71
C LEU A 206 -13.58 -29.12 6.33
N ASN A 207 -13.32 -29.67 5.14
CA ASN A 207 -14.16 -30.73 4.53
C ASN A 207 -13.39 -31.81 3.74
N ASP A 208 -12.05 -31.82 3.78
CA ASP A 208 -11.17 -32.75 3.02
C ASP A 208 -11.36 -32.72 1.49
N LYS A 209 -11.88 -31.62 0.93
CA LYS A 209 -12.12 -31.48 -0.52
C LYS A 209 -11.16 -30.50 -1.18
N LYS A 210 -10.55 -30.89 -2.30
CA LYS A 210 -9.66 -30.02 -3.11
C LYS A 210 -10.42 -29.27 -4.21
N SER A 211 -11.52 -28.62 -3.85
CA SER A 211 -12.28 -27.72 -4.72
C SER A 211 -12.48 -26.36 -4.06
N ALA A 212 -12.61 -25.29 -4.84
CA ALA A 212 -12.72 -23.95 -4.28
C ALA A 212 -14.11 -23.72 -3.66
N LEU A 213 -14.17 -23.37 -2.36
CA LEU A 213 -15.39 -22.86 -1.76
C LEU A 213 -15.74 -21.46 -2.27
N SER A 214 -16.93 -20.94 -1.98
CA SER A 214 -17.36 -19.62 -2.45
C SER A 214 -16.45 -18.48 -1.93
N GLY A 215 -16.19 -17.48 -2.77
CA GLY A 215 -15.44 -16.28 -2.39
C GLY A 215 -16.19 -15.39 -1.39
N LYS A 216 -17.52 -15.51 -1.28
CA LYS A 216 -18.37 -14.67 -0.42
C LYS A 216 -18.08 -14.77 1.09
N TYR A 217 -17.37 -15.83 1.48
CA TYR A 217 -16.94 -16.11 2.86
C TYR A 217 -15.50 -15.69 3.13
N LEU A 218 -14.77 -15.28 2.08
CA LEU A 218 -13.38 -14.87 2.15
C LEU A 218 -13.30 -13.33 2.22
N THR A 219 -12.52 -12.85 3.16
CA THR A 219 -12.20 -11.43 3.31
C THR A 219 -10.69 -11.24 3.32
N LEU A 220 -10.17 -10.35 2.47
CA LEU A 220 -8.83 -9.78 2.65
C LEU A 220 -8.90 -8.82 3.83
N GLU A 221 -8.32 -9.20 4.96
CA GLU A 221 -8.37 -8.43 6.19
C GLU A 221 -7.47 -7.21 6.10
N LYS A 222 -6.19 -7.43 5.74
CA LYS A 222 -5.18 -6.38 5.60
C LYS A 222 -4.00 -6.83 4.76
N VAL A 223 -3.15 -5.88 4.40
CA VAL A 223 -1.87 -6.10 3.73
C VAL A 223 -0.73 -5.56 4.60
N GLU A 224 0.40 -6.27 4.64
CA GLU A 224 1.62 -5.80 5.28
C GLU A 224 2.61 -5.40 4.21
N PHE A 225 3.06 -4.14 4.29
CA PHE A 225 4.09 -3.61 3.43
C PHE A 225 5.47 -4.17 3.76
N ALA A 226 6.29 -4.34 2.72
CA ALA A 226 7.73 -4.53 2.89
C ALA A 226 8.36 -3.32 3.58
N ASP A 227 9.49 -3.52 4.26
CA ASP A 227 10.13 -2.45 5.02
C ASP A 227 10.64 -1.32 4.12
N GLU A 228 10.99 -1.64 2.86
CA GLU A 228 11.29 -0.64 1.84
C GLU A 228 10.10 0.28 1.59
N MET A 229 8.92 -0.30 1.36
CA MET A 229 7.70 0.46 1.11
C MET A 229 7.34 1.39 2.28
N LYS A 230 7.46 0.90 3.52
CA LYS A 230 7.22 1.72 4.73
C LYS A 230 8.12 2.95 4.76
N LYS A 231 9.39 2.81 4.37
CA LYS A 231 10.38 3.90 4.33
C LYS A 231 10.11 4.94 3.24
N LEU A 232 9.32 4.60 2.22
CA LEU A 232 9.02 5.48 1.09
C LEU A 232 7.75 6.31 1.29
N ILE A 233 6.88 5.92 2.22
CA ILE A 233 5.65 6.65 2.54
C ILE A 233 6.01 8.01 3.15
N PHE A 234 5.35 9.05 2.65
CA PHE A 234 5.49 10.39 3.17
C PHE A 234 4.56 10.61 4.36
N GLU A 235 5.12 11.23 5.39
CA GLU A 235 4.43 11.71 6.59
C GLU A 235 4.43 13.24 6.58
N LYS A 236 3.32 13.83 7.04
CA LYS A 236 3.21 15.27 7.20
C LYS A 236 4.10 15.72 8.36
N VAL A 237 4.79 16.83 8.18
CA VAL A 237 5.54 17.51 9.24
C VAL A 237 4.79 18.79 9.57
N GLU A 238 4.34 18.92 10.83
CA GLU A 238 3.51 20.06 11.25
C GLU A 238 4.34 21.31 11.49
N LYS A 239 5.52 21.16 12.12
CA LYS A 239 6.42 22.28 12.40
C LYS A 239 7.78 22.02 11.78
N PHE A 240 8.35 23.06 11.18
CA PHE A 240 9.67 22.97 10.57
C PHE A 240 10.74 22.60 11.60
N GLU A 241 10.56 23.05 12.85
CA GLU A 241 11.40 22.73 14.00
C GLU A 241 11.48 21.21 14.28
N ASP A 242 10.46 20.44 13.91
CA ASP A 242 10.41 18.97 14.07
C ASP A 242 11.37 18.23 13.11
N LEU A 243 12.03 18.95 12.20
CA LEU A 243 13.06 18.40 11.32
C LEU A 243 14.44 18.35 11.99
N PHE A 244 14.62 18.98 13.16
CA PHE A 244 15.91 19.07 13.84
C PHE A 244 16.00 18.16 15.05
N CYS A 245 17.08 17.39 15.13
CA CYS A 245 17.36 16.52 16.29
C CYS A 245 17.93 17.29 17.50
N LYS A 246 18.45 18.51 17.32
CA LYS A 246 19.03 19.35 18.39
C LYS A 246 18.41 20.75 18.34
N LYS A 247 17.93 21.24 19.49
CA LYS A 247 17.25 22.55 19.65
C LYS A 247 18.11 23.78 19.29
N ASN A 248 19.43 23.65 19.17
CA ASN A 248 20.36 24.79 19.10
C ASN A 248 20.91 25.11 17.69
N TYR A 249 20.20 24.75 16.61
CA TYR A 249 20.70 24.99 15.24
C TYR A 249 19.90 26.01 14.42
N PHE A 250 18.99 26.76 15.06
CA PHE A 250 18.08 27.63 14.32
C PHE A 250 17.96 29.02 14.92
N GLU A 251 18.73 29.96 14.39
CA GLU A 251 18.30 31.36 14.38
C GLU A 251 17.38 31.53 13.16
N LYS A 252 16.08 31.75 13.40
CA LYS A 252 15.08 31.96 12.32
C LYS A 252 15.49 33.05 11.32
N ASN A 253 16.34 33.97 11.76
CA ASN A 253 16.87 35.08 10.97
C ASN A 253 17.85 34.64 9.86
N GLU A 254 18.39 33.41 9.89
CA GLU A 254 19.32 32.93 8.84
C GLU A 254 18.62 32.36 7.59
N PHE A 255 17.31 32.08 7.65
CA PHE A 255 16.57 31.38 6.58
C PHE A 255 15.20 32.01 6.31
N GLU A 256 15.17 33.28 5.89
CA GLU A 256 13.96 33.98 5.45
C GLU A 256 13.15 33.20 4.39
N GLU A 257 13.81 32.37 3.58
CA GLU A 257 13.11 31.59 2.55
C GLU A 257 12.13 30.54 3.10
N LEU A 258 12.27 30.14 4.37
CA LEU A 258 11.39 29.15 4.99
C LEU A 258 9.93 29.59 5.05
N GLU A 259 9.66 30.90 5.11
CA GLU A 259 8.31 31.45 5.09
C GLU A 259 7.55 31.11 3.79
N LYS A 260 8.26 30.72 2.73
CA LYS A 260 7.68 30.35 1.44
C LYS A 260 7.16 28.91 1.41
N ILE A 261 7.52 28.11 2.42
CA ILE A 261 7.08 26.72 2.54
C ILE A 261 5.58 26.70 2.85
N GLN A 262 4.81 26.04 2.00
CA GLN A 262 3.36 25.86 2.15
C GLN A 262 3.01 24.53 2.84
N LYS A 263 3.85 23.50 2.62
CA LYS A 263 3.66 22.17 3.20
C LYS A 263 5.01 21.47 3.31
N ILE A 264 5.17 20.67 4.35
CA ILE A 264 6.33 19.82 4.56
C ILE A 264 5.86 18.37 4.65
N GLU A 265 6.51 17.51 3.88
CA GLU A 265 6.38 16.06 4.02
C GLU A 265 7.76 15.43 4.12
N LYS A 266 7.90 14.30 4.81
CA LYS A 266 9.16 13.55 4.86
C LYS A 266 8.92 12.06 4.76
N ASN A 267 9.90 11.34 4.23
CA ASN A 267 9.97 9.89 4.38
C ASN A 267 11.30 9.52 5.08
N ALA A 268 11.66 8.25 5.12
CA ALA A 268 12.88 7.82 5.82
C ALA A 268 14.19 8.29 5.16
N TYR A 269 14.13 8.83 3.94
CA TYR A 269 15.30 9.17 3.12
C TYR A 269 15.47 10.67 2.88
N PHE A 270 14.37 11.42 2.76
CA PHE A 270 14.41 12.85 2.43
C PHE A 270 13.14 13.60 2.83
N THR A 271 13.27 14.92 2.91
CA THR A 271 12.19 15.88 3.15
C THR A 271 11.78 16.55 1.85
N VAL A 272 10.49 16.79 1.68
CA VAL A 272 9.89 17.52 0.56
C VAL A 272 9.32 18.83 1.06
N PHE A 273 9.84 19.94 0.54
CA PHE A 273 9.27 21.27 0.74
C PHE A 273 8.40 21.63 -0.44
N PHE A 274 7.14 21.91 -0.15
CA PHE A 274 6.19 22.41 -1.12
C PHE A 274 6.16 23.92 -1.05
N VAL A 275 6.41 24.59 -2.18
CA VAL A 275 6.41 26.04 -2.32
C VAL A 275 5.47 26.45 -3.45
N LYS A 276 5.08 27.72 -3.51
CA LYS A 276 4.34 28.22 -4.68
C LYS A 276 5.25 28.18 -5.90
N ASN A 277 4.68 27.91 -7.08
CA ASN A 277 5.47 27.80 -8.31
C ASN A 277 6.33 29.06 -8.59
N LYS A 278 5.78 30.25 -8.33
CA LYS A 278 6.49 31.54 -8.47
C LYS A 278 7.70 31.69 -7.51
N ASP A 279 7.63 31.06 -6.35
CA ASP A 279 8.63 31.22 -5.28
C ASP A 279 9.75 30.18 -5.38
N LYS A 280 9.58 29.12 -6.18
CA LYS A 280 10.50 27.99 -6.27
C LYS A 280 11.92 28.40 -6.65
N GLY A 281 12.08 29.27 -7.65
CA GLY A 281 13.40 29.73 -8.10
C GLY A 281 14.14 30.50 -7.02
N GLN A 282 13.44 31.40 -6.34
CA GLN A 282 13.98 32.20 -5.24
C GLN A 282 14.31 31.32 -4.02
N PHE A 283 13.45 30.37 -3.68
CA PHE A 283 13.67 29.41 -2.59
C PHE A 283 14.93 28.55 -2.80
N ILE A 284 15.14 28.09 -4.04
CA ILE A 284 16.36 27.32 -4.38
C ILE A 284 17.60 28.21 -4.36
N GLY A 285 17.48 29.46 -4.82
CA GLY A 285 18.55 30.46 -4.90
C GLY A 285 19.48 30.25 -6.11
N LYS A 286 20.22 31.30 -6.48
CA LYS A 286 21.17 31.26 -7.62
C LYS A 286 22.20 30.15 -7.41
N LYS A 287 22.37 29.26 -8.41
CA LYS A 287 23.23 28.05 -8.32
C LYS A 287 22.92 27.15 -7.11
N GLY A 288 21.68 27.19 -6.60
CA GLY A 288 21.23 26.39 -5.46
C GLY A 288 21.82 26.83 -4.12
N LYS A 289 22.32 28.06 -3.98
CA LYS A 289 22.96 28.53 -2.74
C LYS A 289 22.08 28.37 -1.50
N ASN A 290 20.80 28.71 -1.60
CA ASN A 290 19.88 28.68 -0.46
C ASN A 290 19.54 27.24 -0.07
N ILE A 291 19.15 26.41 -1.05
CA ILE A 291 18.84 25.00 -0.76
C ILE A 291 20.06 24.24 -0.22
N LYS A 292 21.29 24.58 -0.64
CA LYS A 292 22.52 24.00 -0.08
C LYS A 292 22.69 24.32 1.40
N LYS A 293 22.36 25.54 1.84
CA LYS A 293 22.38 25.89 3.27
C LYS A 293 21.37 25.05 4.04
N ILE A 294 20.12 24.97 3.55
CA ILE A 294 19.06 24.21 4.23
C ILE A 294 19.41 22.72 4.32
N LYS A 295 19.98 22.14 3.25
CA LYS A 295 20.41 20.73 3.23
C LYS A 295 21.47 20.41 4.29
N LYS A 296 22.30 21.37 4.70
CA LYS A 296 23.29 21.15 5.78
C LYS A 296 22.62 20.92 7.13
N VAL A 297 21.42 21.46 7.34
CA VAL A 297 20.70 21.39 8.62
C VAL A 297 19.64 20.29 8.62
N VAL A 298 18.91 20.15 7.52
CA VAL A 298 17.76 19.22 7.38
C VAL A 298 18.15 17.87 6.75
N GLY A 299 19.31 17.80 6.09
CA GLY A 299 19.72 16.63 5.30
C GLY A 299 19.16 16.67 3.87
N ASN A 300 18.78 15.52 3.32
CA ASN A 300 18.29 15.44 1.93
C ASN A 300 16.95 16.16 1.78
N VAL A 301 16.92 17.18 0.91
CA VAL A 301 15.72 17.98 0.62
C VAL A 301 15.41 18.00 -0.86
N VAL A 302 14.13 17.89 -1.19
CA VAL A 302 13.55 18.08 -2.53
C VAL A 302 12.53 19.21 -2.50
N VAL A 303 12.57 20.10 -3.49
CA VAL A 303 11.64 21.23 -3.59
C VAL A 303 10.61 21.00 -4.69
N LYS A 304 9.33 20.99 -4.31
CA LYS A 304 8.18 20.79 -5.20
C LYS A 304 7.31 22.02 -5.27
N ALA A 305 6.81 22.33 -6.47
CA ALA A 305 5.81 23.36 -6.65
C ALA A 305 4.42 22.74 -6.46
N LEU A 306 3.52 23.45 -5.76
CA LEU A 306 2.08 23.14 -5.72
C LEU A 306 1.36 23.64 -6.96
#